data_AF-A0A699WV09-F1
#
_entry.id   AF-A0A699WV09-F1
#
_cell.length_a   1.000
_cell.length_b   1.000
_cell.length_c   1.000
_cell.angle_alpha   90.00
_cell.angle_beta   90.00
_cell.angle_gamma   90.00
#
_symmetry.space_group_name_H-M   'P 1'
#
loop_
_entity.id
_entity.type
_entity.pdbx_description
1 polymer ?
#
loop_
_entity_poly.entity_id
_entity_poly.type
_entity_poly.pdbx_seq_one_letter_code
_entity_poly.pdbx_strand_id
1 'polypeptide(L)'
;PAEIDGTSGSNRAPSTARQVRADNDVDAIKAWLARFLAKKTTFDNYRKEAERLLLWSTLQLGKPLSSITHEDWLQYQQFLRDPKPASRWLTADGRKYPRTAPEWRPFAGPLSPASQRQSA
;
A
#
# COMPACT_ATOMS: atom_id res chain seq x y z
N PRO A 1 3.28 13.99 6.63
CA PRO A 1 3.07 15.36 6.12
C PRO A 1 1.74 15.44 5.38
N ALA A 2 1.03 16.57 5.44
CA ALA A 2 -0.28 16.75 4.79
C ALA A 2 -0.25 16.53 3.26
N GLU A 3 0.91 16.77 2.65
CA GLU A 3 1.12 16.58 1.21
C GLU A 3 1.06 15.10 0.77
N ILE A 4 1.33 14.16 1.68
CA ILE A 4 1.40 12.72 1.39
C ILE A 4 0.44 11.87 2.21
N ASP A 5 -0.30 12.46 3.16
CA ASP A 5 -1.32 11.73 3.94
C ASP A 5 -2.62 11.51 3.17
N GLY A 6 -2.80 12.26 2.07
CA GLY A 6 -3.89 12.14 1.13
C GLY A 6 -5.11 12.96 1.45
N THR A 7 -5.11 13.78 2.50
CA THR A 7 -6.23 14.68 2.85
C THR A 7 -6.77 15.49 1.65
N SER A 8 -5.87 15.95 0.78
CA SER A 8 -6.18 16.74 -0.43
C SER A 8 -5.96 15.96 -1.74
N GLY A 9 -6.03 14.62 -1.72
CA GLY A 9 -5.76 13.80 -2.90
C GLY A 9 -6.76 14.01 -4.05
N SER A 10 -6.26 13.97 -5.28
CA SER A 10 -7.03 14.33 -6.49
C SER A 10 -8.22 13.41 -6.78
N ASN A 11 -8.16 12.14 -6.37
CA ASN A 11 -9.25 11.17 -6.57
C ASN A 11 -10.21 11.10 -5.37
N ARG A 12 -10.14 12.04 -4.42
CA ARG A 12 -11.09 12.07 -3.31
C ARG A 12 -12.43 12.63 -3.76
N ALA A 13 -13.50 11.93 -3.37
CA ALA A 13 -14.84 12.46 -3.52
C ALA A 13 -15.00 13.76 -2.68
N PRO A 14 -15.72 14.76 -3.21
CA PRO A 14 -16.09 15.94 -2.46
C PRO A 14 -16.92 15.55 -1.23
N SER A 15 -16.88 16.36 -0.17
CA SER A 15 -17.53 16.07 1.11
C SER A 15 -19.02 15.74 0.98
N THR A 16 -19.71 16.34 0.01
CA THR A 16 -21.13 16.12 -0.29
C THR A 16 -21.44 14.73 -0.86
N ALA A 17 -20.43 14.03 -1.39
CA ALA A 17 -20.59 12.70 -2.01
C ALA A 17 -19.87 11.57 -1.24
N ARG A 18 -19.12 11.89 -0.16
CA ARG A 18 -18.37 10.89 0.61
C ARG A 18 -19.31 9.92 1.32
N GLN A 19 -19.11 8.62 1.07
CA GLN A 19 -19.86 7.52 1.70
C GLN A 19 -19.21 7.02 3.01
N VAL A 20 -17.98 7.43 3.28
CA VAL A 20 -17.23 7.10 4.48
C VAL A 20 -16.62 8.35 5.08
N ARG A 21 -16.47 8.39 6.41
CA ARG A 21 -15.85 9.50 7.17
C ARG A 21 -14.31 9.45 7.15
N ALA A 22 -13.73 9.00 6.03
CA ALA A 22 -12.28 8.88 5.92
C ALA A 22 -11.67 10.21 5.48
N ASP A 23 -10.87 10.82 6.34
CA ASP A 23 -10.27 12.13 6.07
C ASP A 23 -8.89 12.05 5.40
N ASN A 24 -8.19 10.92 5.53
CA ASN A 24 -6.90 10.66 4.90
C ASN A 24 -6.84 9.21 4.35
N ASP A 25 -5.73 8.83 3.72
CA ASP A 25 -5.63 7.54 3.01
C ASP A 25 -5.63 6.36 3.97
N VAL A 26 -5.06 6.54 5.15
CA VAL A 26 -5.05 5.52 6.21
C VAL A 26 -6.46 5.26 6.72
N ASP A 27 -7.28 6.30 6.91
CA ASP A 27 -8.66 6.15 7.35
C ASP A 27 -9.53 5.49 6.28
N ALA A 28 -9.25 5.76 5.00
CA ALA A 28 -9.93 5.10 3.89
C ALA A 28 -9.60 3.59 3.85
N ILE A 29 -8.32 3.23 4.03
CA ILE A 29 -7.90 1.82 4.14
C ILE A 29 -8.55 1.14 5.35
N LYS A 30 -8.58 1.79 6.53
CA LYS A 30 -9.22 1.24 7.73
C LYS A 30 -10.72 1.01 7.51
N ALA A 31 -11.42 1.99 6.94
CA ALA A 31 -12.84 1.88 6.64
C ALA A 31 -13.14 0.72 5.67
N TRP A 32 -12.29 0.55 4.65
CA TRP A 32 -12.40 -0.58 3.73
C TRP A 32 -12.10 -1.93 4.41
N LEU A 33 -11.04 -2.01 5.21
CA LEU A 33 -10.64 -3.24 5.91
C LEU A 33 -11.66 -3.70 6.97
N ALA A 34 -12.43 -2.78 7.57
CA ALA A 34 -13.47 -3.09 8.54
C ALA A 34 -14.50 -4.12 8.01
N ARG A 35 -14.69 -4.20 6.68
CA ARG A 35 -15.56 -5.18 6.01
C ARG A 35 -15.11 -6.63 6.16
N PHE A 36 -13.85 -6.86 6.52
CA PHE A 36 -13.22 -8.19 6.54
C PHE A 36 -12.83 -8.66 7.94
N LEU A 37 -13.23 -7.95 9.01
CA LEU A 37 -12.86 -8.28 10.39
C LEU A 37 -13.22 -9.71 10.80
N ALA A 38 -14.32 -10.26 10.26
CA ALA A 38 -14.75 -11.64 10.53
C ALA A 38 -13.87 -12.71 9.86
N LYS A 39 -13.00 -12.34 8.90
CA LYS A 39 -12.15 -13.26 8.12
C LYS A 39 -10.69 -12.90 8.28
N LYS A 40 -10.07 -13.35 9.38
CA LYS A 40 -8.70 -12.98 9.77
C LYS A 40 -7.68 -13.12 8.65
N THR A 41 -7.67 -14.23 7.92
CA THR A 41 -6.72 -14.46 6.81
C THR A 41 -6.91 -13.46 5.67
N THR A 42 -8.15 -13.17 5.29
CA THR A 42 -8.46 -12.17 4.26
C THR A 42 -8.05 -10.77 4.72
N PHE A 43 -8.39 -10.42 5.96
CA PHE A 43 -8.02 -9.14 6.57
C PHE A 43 -6.50 -8.94 6.58
N ASP A 44 -5.74 -9.92 7.07
CA ASP A 44 -4.28 -9.83 7.15
C ASP A 44 -3.64 -9.71 5.75
N ASN A 45 -4.15 -10.44 4.76
CA ASN A 45 -3.68 -10.33 3.38
C ASN A 45 -3.98 -8.96 2.78
N TYR A 46 -5.22 -8.48 2.89
CA TYR A 46 -5.63 -7.18 2.36
C TYR A 46 -4.94 -6.01 3.07
N ARG A 47 -4.76 -6.09 4.39
CA ARG A 47 -3.99 -5.10 5.15
C ARG A 47 -2.56 -5.01 4.62
N LYS A 48 -1.90 -6.16 4.44
CA LYS A 48 -0.53 -6.25 3.95
C LYS A 48 -0.37 -5.66 2.55
N GLU A 49 -1.28 -5.97 1.61
CA GLU A 49 -1.19 -5.40 0.26
C GLU A 49 -1.54 -3.90 0.22
N ALA A 50 -2.54 -3.45 0.98
CA ALA A 50 -2.87 -2.02 1.09
C ALA A 50 -1.72 -1.21 1.70
N GLU A 51 -1.06 -1.74 2.74
CA GLU A 51 0.13 -1.12 3.32
C GLU A 51 1.29 -1.02 2.32
N ARG A 52 1.51 -2.05 1.48
CA ARG A 52 2.56 -2.00 0.45
C ARG A 52 2.30 -0.91 -0.57
N LEU A 53 1.06 -0.81 -1.07
CA LEU A 53 0.69 0.22 -2.03
C LEU A 53 0.78 1.63 -1.43
N LEU A 54 0.33 1.80 -0.18
CA LEU A 54 0.44 3.06 0.54
C LEU A 54 1.91 3.47 0.74
N LEU A 55 2.77 2.55 1.19
CA LEU A 55 4.20 2.83 1.34
C LEU A 55 4.84 3.14 0.00
N TRP A 56 4.52 2.38 -1.05
CA TRP A 56 5.07 2.60 -2.38
C TRP A 56 4.72 3.97 -2.92
N SER A 57 3.43 4.36 -2.92
CA SER A 57 3.01 5.68 -3.41
C SER A 57 3.69 6.82 -2.65
N THR A 58 3.74 6.74 -1.32
CA THR A 58 4.31 7.80 -0.50
C THR A 58 5.83 7.86 -0.53
N LEU A 59 6.53 6.73 -0.52
CA LEU A 59 8.00 6.67 -0.44
C LEU A 59 8.70 6.62 -1.79
N GLN A 60 8.05 6.07 -2.82
CA GLN A 60 8.61 5.93 -4.17
C GLN A 60 8.16 7.06 -5.09
N LEU A 61 6.88 7.42 -5.07
CA LEU A 61 6.35 8.50 -5.92
C LEU A 61 6.23 9.85 -5.21
N GLY A 62 6.27 9.88 -3.87
CA GLY A 62 5.98 11.10 -3.12
C GLY A 62 4.54 11.56 -3.26
N LYS A 63 3.63 10.66 -3.65
CA LYS A 63 2.21 10.94 -3.84
C LYS A 63 1.37 10.24 -2.78
N PRO A 64 0.27 10.84 -2.32
CA PRO A 64 -0.71 10.12 -1.54
C PRO A 64 -1.37 9.03 -2.41
N LEU A 65 -1.83 7.96 -1.76
CA LEU A 65 -2.57 6.86 -2.39
C LEU A 65 -3.80 7.38 -3.15
N SER A 66 -4.48 8.37 -2.57
CA SER A 66 -5.63 9.04 -3.20
C SER A 66 -5.30 9.91 -4.41
N SER A 67 -4.05 9.98 -4.86
CA SER A 67 -3.65 10.68 -6.10
C SER A 67 -2.93 9.78 -7.10
N ILE A 68 -2.90 8.46 -6.89
CA ILE A 68 -2.35 7.50 -7.87
C ILE A 68 -3.20 7.55 -9.14
N THR A 69 -2.54 7.68 -10.29
CA THR A 69 -3.17 7.56 -11.61
C THR A 69 -3.02 6.15 -12.19
N HIS A 70 -3.59 5.93 -13.38
CA HIS A 70 -3.40 4.67 -14.09
C HIS A 70 -1.93 4.43 -14.48
N GLU A 71 -1.20 5.47 -14.87
CA GLU A 71 0.22 5.40 -15.22
C GLU A 71 1.09 5.07 -14.00
N ASP A 72 0.76 5.65 -12.85
CA ASP A 72 1.38 5.29 -11.57
C ASP A 72 1.11 3.81 -11.24
N TRP A 73 -0.12 3.33 -11.49
CA TRP A 73 -0.46 1.93 -11.30
C TRP A 73 0.38 0.97 -12.16
N LEU A 74 0.60 1.29 -13.44
CA LEU A 74 1.48 0.51 -14.32
C LEU A 74 2.94 0.47 -13.80
N GLN A 75 3.40 1.56 -13.17
CA GLN A 75 4.71 1.59 -12.51
C GLN A 75 4.74 0.69 -11.27
N TYR A 76 3.67 0.66 -10.48
CA TYR A 76 3.58 -0.24 -9.33
C TYR A 76 3.64 -1.71 -9.75
N GLN A 77 2.95 -2.10 -10.82
CA GLN A 77 3.01 -3.46 -11.36
C GLN A 77 4.43 -3.88 -11.76
N GLN A 78 5.18 -2.97 -12.40
CA GLN A 78 6.59 -3.21 -12.74
C GLN A 78 7.46 -3.29 -11.48
N PHE A 79 7.23 -2.40 -10.52
CA PHE A 79 7.91 -2.40 -9.23
C PHE A 79 7.72 -3.70 -8.45
N LEU A 80 6.53 -4.31 -8.47
CA LEU A 80 6.29 -5.59 -7.79
C LEU A 80 7.14 -6.75 -8.34
N ARG A 81 7.62 -6.65 -9.59
CA ARG A 81 8.50 -7.64 -10.23
C ARG A 81 9.94 -7.51 -9.76
N ASP A 82 10.39 -6.28 -9.52
CA ASP A 82 11.76 -5.95 -9.11
C ASP A 82 11.77 -4.69 -8.22
N PRO A 83 11.48 -4.83 -6.91
CA PRO A 83 11.39 -3.69 -6.00
C PRO A 83 12.74 -2.98 -5.80
N LYS A 84 12.84 -1.74 -6.26
CA LYS A 84 14.08 -0.93 -6.20
C LYS A 84 13.89 0.39 -5.44
N PRO A 85 14.88 0.83 -4.65
CA PRO A 85 16.12 0.13 -4.32
C PRO A 85 15.89 -1.03 -3.35
N ALA A 86 16.57 -2.17 -3.57
CA ALA A 86 16.39 -3.40 -2.79
C ALA A 86 16.57 -3.17 -1.28
N SER A 87 17.54 -2.34 -0.87
CA SER A 87 17.81 -2.04 0.54
C SER A 87 16.65 -1.40 1.29
N ARG A 88 15.70 -0.76 0.59
CA ARG A 88 14.49 -0.14 1.16
C ARG A 88 13.28 -1.05 1.14
N TRP A 89 13.21 -1.97 0.19
CA TRP A 89 11.98 -2.71 -0.10
C TRP A 89 12.08 -4.21 0.18
N LEU A 90 13.29 -4.77 0.08
CA LEU A 90 13.57 -6.19 0.25
C LEU A 90 14.37 -6.43 1.52
N THR A 91 13.98 -7.43 2.30
CA THR A 91 14.80 -7.95 3.40
C THR A 91 16.06 -8.60 2.83
N ALA A 92 17.23 -8.36 3.43
CA ALA A 92 18.52 -8.78 2.90
C ALA A 92 18.69 -10.31 2.76
N ASP A 93 18.07 -11.08 3.65
CA ASP A 93 18.17 -12.54 3.74
C ASP A 93 16.89 -13.27 3.29
N GLY A 94 15.94 -12.53 2.74
CA GLY A 94 14.63 -13.03 2.32
C GLY A 94 13.70 -13.52 3.44
N ARG A 95 14.00 -13.20 4.72
CA ARG A 95 13.17 -13.59 5.86
C ARG A 95 12.08 -12.57 6.15
N LYS A 96 11.01 -13.02 6.82
CA LYS A 96 9.97 -12.14 7.34
C LYS A 96 10.36 -11.67 8.73
N TYR A 97 10.34 -10.36 8.93
CA TYR A 97 10.60 -9.73 10.22
C TYR A 97 9.32 -9.15 10.82
N PRO A 98 9.22 -9.00 12.16
CA PRO A 98 8.17 -8.21 12.76
C PRO A 98 8.37 -6.72 12.43
N ARG A 99 7.28 -5.94 12.36
CA ARG A 99 7.35 -4.53 11.91
C ARG A 99 8.17 -3.61 12.80
N THR A 100 8.39 -4.01 14.05
CA THR A 100 9.23 -3.30 15.02
C THR A 100 10.72 -3.56 14.84
N ALA A 101 11.10 -4.55 14.03
CA ALA A 101 12.50 -4.87 13.79
C ALA A 101 13.15 -3.89 12.79
N PRO A 102 14.39 -3.45 13.02
CA PRO A 102 15.13 -2.59 12.07
C PRO A 102 15.31 -3.20 10.67
N GLU A 103 15.38 -4.52 10.59
CA GLU A 103 15.53 -5.31 9.37
C GLU A 103 14.23 -5.44 8.59
N TRP A 104 13.11 -4.98 9.16
CA TRP A 104 11.81 -5.09 8.52
C TRP A 104 11.75 -4.35 7.19
N ARG A 105 11.24 -5.04 6.17
CA ARG A 105 10.95 -4.46 4.86
C ARG A 105 9.59 -4.96 4.35
N PRO A 106 8.90 -4.20 3.49
CA PRO A 106 7.57 -4.57 2.99
C PRO A 106 7.53 -5.88 2.17
N PHE A 107 8.66 -6.27 1.61
CA PHE A 107 8.82 -7.49 0.84
C PHE A 107 9.96 -8.35 1.40
N ALA A 108 9.73 -9.66 1.46
CA ALA A 108 10.76 -10.64 1.80
C ALA A 108 11.58 -11.07 0.56
N GLY A 109 11.44 -10.36 -0.56
CA GLY A 109 11.95 -10.74 -1.87
C GLY A 109 10.95 -10.36 -2.97
N PRO A 110 11.34 -10.44 -4.26
CA PRO A 110 10.43 -10.20 -5.38
C PRO A 110 9.19 -11.10 -5.29
N LEU A 111 8.01 -10.58 -5.62
CA LEU A 111 6.81 -11.39 -5.61
C LEU A 111 6.85 -12.43 -6.74
N SER A 112 6.37 -13.64 -6.48
CA SER A 112 6.17 -14.65 -7.52
C SER A 112 5.14 -14.15 -8.56
N PRO A 113 5.14 -14.66 -9.81
CA PRO A 113 4.15 -14.24 -10.81
C PRO A 113 2.70 -14.41 -10.35
N ALA A 114 2.41 -15.44 -9.55
CA ALA A 114 1.07 -15.64 -8.98
C ALA A 114 0.73 -14.58 -7.93
N SER A 115 1.68 -14.24 -7.05
CA SER A 115 1.49 -13.20 -6.05
C SER A 115 1.40 -11.80 -6.66
N GLN A 116 2.10 -11.53 -7.77
CA GLN A 116 1.98 -10.27 -8.51
C GLN A 116 0.55 -10.06 -8.99
N ARG A 117 -0.09 -11.06 -9.60
CA ARG A 117 -1.50 -11.00 -10.06
C ARG A 117 -2.52 -10.83 -8.94
N GLN A 118 -2.16 -11.19 -7.71
CA GLN A 118 -3.05 -11.02 -6.54
C GLN A 118 -2.83 -9.69 -5.83
N SER A 119 -1.69 -9.03 -6.08
CA SER A 119 -1.30 -7.77 -5.44
C SER A 119 -1.50 -6.56 -6.37
N ALA A 120 -1.62 -6.83 -7.68
CA ALA A 120 -2.06 -5.90 -8.71
C ALA A 120 -3.52 -6.20 -9.07
#